data_AF-A0A428WSV3-F1
#
_entry.id   AF-A0A428WSV3-F1
#
_cell.length_a   1.000
_cell.length_b   1.000
_cell.length_c   1.000
_cell.angle_alpha   90.00
_cell.angle_beta   90.00
_cell.angle_gamma   90.00
#
_symmetry.space_group_name_H-M   'P 1'
#
loop_
_entity.id
_entity.type
_entity.pdbx_description
1 polymer ?
#
loop_
_entity_poly.entity_id
_entity_poly.type
_entity_poly.pdbx_seq_one_letter_code
_entity_poly.pdbx_strand_id
1 'polypeptide(L)'
;RDFKSRGVPIDCVGFQSHLGTGIDSTYQANLQRFADLGVDVQITELDIAQGGNQANIYSTVTRACLAVTRCTGITVWGIRDSDSWRTGENPLLFDGSGNKKAAYTSVLNALNSGGTTNPPTTPPTSGTCTAAITPGTVWGDRYNTSVTVTGASAWTAVVVITAPQTISTTWSGSPTWDTSGTVMTMKSNGSGNTFGFTTMFNGNSSARPQIRSCTAG
;
A
#
# COMPACT_ATOMS: atom_id res chain seq x y z
N ARG A 1 3.25 -26.27 -12.24
CA ARG A 1 3.56 -26.52 -13.66
C ARG A 1 3.32 -27.98 -14.02
N ASP A 2 4.04 -28.93 -13.42
CA ASP A 2 3.86 -30.38 -13.66
C ASP A 2 2.39 -30.85 -13.56
N PHE A 3 1.70 -30.51 -12.47
CA PHE A 3 0.28 -30.86 -12.29
C PHE A 3 -0.60 -30.32 -13.43
N LYS A 4 -0.43 -29.05 -13.79
CA LYS A 4 -1.18 -28.43 -14.90
C LYS A 4 -0.85 -29.05 -16.25
N SER A 5 0.42 -29.39 -16.53
CA SER A 5 0.80 -30.02 -17.80
C SER A 5 0.30 -31.45 -17.93
N ARG A 6 0.09 -32.16 -16.82
CA ARG A 6 -0.47 -33.52 -16.80
C ARG A 6 -2.00 -33.55 -16.64
N GLY A 7 -2.67 -32.40 -16.60
CA GLY A 7 -4.12 -32.33 -16.39
C GLY A 7 -4.58 -32.75 -14.99
N VAL A 8 -3.69 -32.72 -13.98
CA VAL A 8 -4.06 -32.96 -12.58
C VAL A 8 -5.00 -31.84 -12.10
N PRO A 9 -6.14 -32.17 -11.48
CA PRO A 9 -7.08 -31.17 -10.98
C PRO A 9 -6.48 -30.46 -9.76
N ILE A 10 -6.05 -29.21 -9.99
CA ILE A 10 -5.63 -28.27 -8.96
C ILE A 10 -6.20 -26.90 -9.32
N ASP A 11 -7.04 -26.39 -8.43
CA ASP A 11 -7.82 -25.18 -8.66
C ASP A 11 -7.16 -23.95 -8.06
N CYS A 12 -6.51 -24.09 -6.91
CA CYS A 12 -5.89 -22.98 -6.20
C CYS A 12 -4.57 -23.35 -5.50
N VAL A 13 -3.82 -22.33 -5.13
CA VAL A 13 -2.66 -22.41 -4.25
C VAL A 13 -2.85 -21.46 -3.07
N GLY A 14 -2.76 -22.03 -1.86
CA GLY A 14 -2.76 -21.28 -0.61
C GLY A 14 -1.36 -20.81 -0.22
N PHE A 15 -1.23 -19.55 0.13
CA PHE A 15 -0.03 -18.96 0.73
C PHE A 15 -0.32 -18.66 2.19
N GLN A 16 0.27 -19.42 3.11
CA GLN A 16 0.08 -19.23 4.55
C GLN A 16 0.37 -17.78 4.95
N SER A 17 1.55 -17.29 4.57
CA SER A 17 1.94 -15.89 4.78
C SER A 17 2.13 -15.53 6.26
N HIS A 18 2.77 -16.43 7.01
CA HIS A 18 3.35 -16.12 8.31
C HIS A 18 4.61 -15.28 8.13
N LEU A 19 4.49 -13.96 8.33
CA LEU A 19 5.57 -13.01 8.08
C LEU A 19 6.21 -12.51 9.38
N GLY A 20 7.47 -12.12 9.29
CA GLY A 20 8.17 -11.40 10.35
C GLY A 20 7.88 -9.90 10.31
N THR A 21 8.86 -9.10 10.71
CA THR A 21 8.78 -7.63 10.67
C THR A 21 9.13 -7.03 9.29
N GLY A 22 9.26 -7.88 8.27
CA GLY A 22 9.55 -7.52 6.89
C GLY A 22 8.76 -8.38 5.91
N ILE A 23 8.69 -7.93 4.66
CA ILE A 23 8.07 -8.64 3.54
C ILE A 23 9.03 -8.62 2.36
N ASP A 24 9.09 -9.73 1.63
CA ASP A 24 9.87 -9.83 0.41
C ASP A 24 9.26 -8.93 -0.67
N SER A 25 10.10 -8.15 -1.36
CA SER A 25 9.66 -7.24 -2.42
C SER A 25 9.00 -7.97 -3.60
N THR A 26 9.26 -9.27 -3.74
CA THR A 26 8.70 -10.13 -4.79
C THR A 26 7.37 -10.79 -4.40
N TYR A 27 6.79 -10.50 -3.23
CA TYR A 27 5.57 -11.17 -2.74
C TYR A 27 4.41 -11.15 -3.76
N GLN A 28 4.08 -10.00 -4.35
CA GLN A 28 3.05 -9.92 -5.40
C GLN A 28 3.45 -10.70 -6.66
N ALA A 29 4.70 -10.59 -7.11
CA ALA A 29 5.20 -11.33 -8.27
C ALA A 29 5.14 -12.85 -8.04
N ASN A 30 5.34 -13.28 -6.80
CA ASN A 30 5.15 -14.67 -6.38
C ASN A 30 3.67 -15.08 -6.43
N LEU A 31 2.71 -14.25 -6.03
CA LEU A 31 1.30 -14.55 -6.25
C LEU A 31 0.98 -14.63 -7.75
N GLN A 32 1.46 -13.66 -8.54
CA GLN A 32 1.23 -13.57 -9.98
C GLN A 32 1.75 -14.80 -10.73
N ARG A 33 2.97 -15.29 -10.42
CA ARG A 33 3.52 -16.47 -11.12
C ARG A 33 2.68 -17.74 -10.95
N PHE A 34 1.88 -17.84 -9.89
CA PHE A 34 0.93 -18.94 -9.72
C PHE A 34 -0.38 -18.66 -10.44
N ALA A 35 -0.90 -17.42 -10.36
CA ALA A 35 -2.05 -16.99 -11.15
C ALA A 35 -1.84 -17.22 -12.67
N ASP A 36 -0.63 -16.97 -13.18
CA ASP A 36 -0.22 -17.18 -14.58
C ASP A 36 -0.28 -18.67 -15.00
N LEU A 37 -0.32 -19.60 -14.05
CA LEU A 37 -0.53 -21.03 -14.32
C LEU A 37 -2.01 -21.39 -14.47
N GLY A 38 -2.92 -20.42 -14.38
CA GLY A 38 -4.37 -20.63 -14.47
C GLY A 38 -4.94 -21.33 -13.23
N VAL A 39 -4.38 -21.05 -12.05
CA VAL A 39 -4.94 -21.41 -10.74
C VAL A 39 -5.25 -20.15 -9.96
N ASP A 40 -6.22 -20.22 -9.06
CA ASP A 40 -6.47 -19.14 -8.13
C ASP A 40 -5.43 -19.12 -7.02
N VAL A 41 -5.25 -17.96 -6.39
CA VAL A 41 -4.38 -17.83 -5.22
C VAL A 41 -5.18 -17.32 -4.04
N GLN A 42 -4.83 -17.82 -2.86
CA GLN A 42 -5.44 -17.40 -1.59
C GLN A 42 -4.34 -17.15 -0.58
N ILE A 43 -4.48 -16.08 0.19
CA ILE A 43 -3.66 -15.87 1.38
C ILE A 43 -4.45 -16.46 2.54
N THR A 44 -3.95 -17.54 3.14
CA THR A 44 -4.78 -18.43 3.96
C THR A 44 -4.60 -18.27 5.45
N GLU A 45 -3.42 -17.82 5.91
CA GLU A 45 -3.04 -17.85 7.33
C GLU A 45 -2.23 -16.59 7.71
N LEU A 46 -2.67 -15.42 7.22
CA LEU A 46 -1.89 -14.19 7.34
C LEU A 46 -1.73 -13.74 8.81
N ASP A 47 -0.48 -13.70 9.27
CA ASP A 47 -0.06 -13.06 10.50
C ASP A 47 1.32 -12.40 10.31
N ILE A 48 1.54 -11.23 10.91
CA ILE A 48 2.75 -10.42 10.70
C ILE A 48 3.29 -9.99 12.06
N ALA A 49 4.49 -10.45 12.45
CA ALA A 49 5.11 -10.08 13.72
C ALA A 49 5.09 -8.57 13.98
N GLN A 50 4.79 -8.17 15.22
CA GLN A 50 4.76 -6.75 15.60
C GLN A 50 6.14 -6.12 15.45
N GLY A 51 6.16 -4.96 14.80
CA GLY A 51 7.32 -4.09 14.64
C GLY A 51 6.85 -2.72 14.11
N GLY A 52 7.78 -1.77 13.95
CA GLY A 52 7.44 -0.42 13.50
C GLY A 52 6.74 -0.33 12.14
N ASN A 53 6.77 -1.39 11.34
CA ASN A 53 6.25 -1.46 9.98
C ASN A 53 5.04 -2.39 9.79
N GLN A 54 4.49 -2.99 10.86
CA GLN A 54 3.46 -4.04 10.78
C GLN A 54 2.23 -3.63 9.94
N ALA A 55 1.69 -2.43 10.17
CA ALA A 55 0.53 -1.92 9.44
C ALA A 55 0.81 -1.76 7.94
N ASN A 56 2.00 -1.29 7.57
CA ASN A 56 2.37 -1.14 6.16
C ASN A 56 2.54 -2.50 5.47
N ILE A 57 3.03 -3.52 6.17
CA ILE A 57 3.14 -4.88 5.63
C ILE A 57 1.74 -5.44 5.38
N TYR A 58 0.81 -5.30 6.32
CA TYR A 58 -0.59 -5.69 6.14
C TYR A 58 -1.22 -5.00 4.91
N SER A 59 -1.05 -3.68 4.78
CA SER A 59 -1.50 -2.95 3.59
C SER A 59 -0.84 -3.44 2.29
N THR A 60 0.43 -3.79 2.33
CA THR A 60 1.18 -4.30 1.16
C THR A 60 0.68 -5.67 0.72
N VAL A 61 0.46 -6.59 1.65
CA VAL A 61 -0.13 -7.91 1.37
C VAL A 61 -1.54 -7.77 0.77
N THR A 62 -2.37 -6.91 1.37
CA THR A 62 -3.73 -6.65 0.87
C THR A 62 -3.73 -6.10 -0.55
N ARG A 63 -2.88 -5.09 -0.82
CA ARG A 63 -2.75 -4.53 -2.18
C ARG A 63 -2.18 -5.53 -3.17
N ALA A 64 -1.23 -6.38 -2.76
CA ALA A 64 -0.68 -7.43 -3.61
C ALA A 64 -1.78 -8.43 -4.06
N CYS A 65 -2.69 -8.80 -3.16
CA CYS A 65 -3.83 -9.62 -3.52
C CYS A 65 -4.79 -8.87 -4.46
N LEU A 66 -5.18 -7.63 -4.13
CA LEU A 66 -6.06 -6.83 -4.99
C LEU A 66 -5.49 -6.59 -6.40
N ALA A 67 -4.17 -6.54 -6.54
CA ALA A 67 -3.48 -6.36 -7.82
C ALA A 67 -3.45 -7.62 -8.69
N VAL A 68 -3.65 -8.81 -8.11
CA VAL A 68 -3.67 -10.09 -8.82
C VAL A 68 -5.11 -10.53 -9.00
N THR A 69 -5.66 -10.46 -10.22
CA THR A 69 -7.08 -10.74 -10.49
C THR A 69 -7.55 -12.11 -10.01
N ARG A 70 -6.66 -13.11 -9.96
CA ARG A 70 -6.94 -14.46 -9.45
C ARG A 70 -6.68 -14.64 -7.95
N CYS A 71 -6.36 -13.57 -7.23
CA CYS A 71 -6.32 -13.63 -5.77
C CYS A 71 -7.73 -13.49 -5.21
N THR A 72 -8.28 -14.61 -4.75
CA THR A 72 -9.71 -14.71 -4.42
C THR A 72 -10.02 -14.38 -2.96
N GLY A 73 -9.01 -14.27 -2.10
CA GLY A 73 -9.25 -13.92 -0.71
C GLY A 73 -8.01 -13.84 0.17
N ILE A 74 -8.21 -13.23 1.33
CA ILE A 74 -7.24 -13.10 2.41
C ILE A 74 -7.93 -13.56 3.70
N THR A 75 -7.32 -14.50 4.40
CA THR A 75 -7.71 -14.96 5.74
C THR A 75 -6.54 -14.71 6.69
N VAL A 76 -6.82 -14.03 7.80
CA VAL A 76 -5.85 -13.81 8.89
C VAL A 76 -5.91 -14.96 9.89
N TRP A 77 -4.76 -15.33 10.48
CA TRP A 77 -4.66 -16.51 11.34
C TRP A 77 -4.97 -16.22 12.81
N GLY A 78 -6.19 -15.71 13.04
CA GLY A 78 -6.72 -15.37 14.37
C GLY A 78 -7.40 -14.02 14.41
N ILE A 79 -8.05 -13.70 15.54
CA ILE A 79 -8.77 -12.44 15.72
C ILE A 79 -7.94 -11.45 16.53
N ARG A 80 -7.70 -11.72 17.82
CA ARG A 80 -6.93 -10.86 18.73
C ARG A 80 -5.52 -11.38 18.86
N ASP A 81 -4.59 -10.49 19.18
CA ASP A 81 -3.19 -10.86 19.49
C ASP A 81 -3.09 -11.96 20.57
N SER A 82 -4.03 -11.99 21.53
CA SER A 82 -4.11 -13.03 22.57
C SER A 82 -4.57 -14.41 22.09
N ASP A 83 -5.18 -14.49 20.90
CA ASP A 83 -5.65 -15.74 20.29
C ASP A 83 -4.60 -16.35 19.34
N SER A 84 -3.47 -15.67 19.10
CA SER A 84 -2.46 -16.11 18.13
C SER A 84 -1.63 -17.28 18.66
N TRP A 85 -1.32 -18.23 17.77
CA TRP A 85 -0.34 -19.30 18.02
C TRP A 85 1.10 -18.77 18.21
N ARG A 86 1.39 -17.56 17.70
CA ARG A 86 2.69 -16.87 17.83
C ARG A 86 2.71 -15.99 19.07
N THR A 87 2.70 -16.63 20.23
CA THR A 87 2.65 -15.94 21.53
C THR A 87 3.77 -14.90 21.67
N GLY A 88 3.40 -13.68 22.08
CA GLY A 88 4.34 -12.57 22.30
C GLY A 88 4.68 -11.74 21.05
N GLU A 89 4.25 -12.17 19.86
CA GLU A 89 4.53 -11.44 18.62
C GLU A 89 3.46 -10.42 18.24
N ASN A 90 2.30 -10.45 18.91
CA ASN A 90 1.15 -9.59 18.65
C ASN A 90 0.87 -9.39 17.15
N PRO A 91 0.65 -10.48 16.38
CA PRO A 91 0.82 -10.42 14.94
C PRO A 91 -0.48 -10.13 14.17
N LEU A 92 -1.59 -9.85 14.86
CA LEU A 92 -2.94 -9.80 14.28
C LEU A 92 -3.51 -8.37 14.20
N LEU A 93 -4.75 -8.25 13.74
CA LEU A 93 -5.41 -6.97 13.46
C LEU A 93 -6.00 -6.30 14.71
N PHE A 94 -6.25 -7.07 15.78
CA PHE A 94 -6.82 -6.57 17.03
C PHE A 94 -5.88 -6.86 18.20
N ASP A 95 -5.84 -5.95 19.18
CA ASP A 95 -5.08 -6.16 20.41
C ASP A 95 -5.75 -7.20 21.32
N GLY A 96 -5.10 -7.57 22.42
CA GLY A 96 -5.63 -8.55 23.38
C GLY A 96 -6.97 -8.16 24.02
N SER A 97 -7.31 -6.88 24.03
CA SER A 97 -8.58 -6.34 24.53
C SER A 97 -9.66 -6.28 23.44
N GLY A 98 -9.33 -6.62 22.19
CA GLY A 98 -10.24 -6.57 21.06
C GLY A 98 -10.34 -5.21 20.38
N ASN A 99 -9.46 -4.25 20.70
CA ASN A 99 -9.43 -2.97 19.98
C ASN A 99 -8.73 -3.12 18.63
N LYS A 100 -9.17 -2.34 17.64
CA LYS A 100 -8.56 -2.28 16.31
C LYS A 100 -7.15 -1.69 16.40
N LYS A 101 -6.16 -2.38 15.83
CA LYS A 101 -4.79 -1.86 15.71
C LYS A 101 -4.64 -1.01 14.44
N ALA A 102 -3.49 -0.33 14.30
CA ALA A 102 -3.11 0.35 13.06
C ALA A 102 -3.13 -0.60 11.84
N ALA A 103 -2.80 -1.88 12.05
CA ALA A 103 -2.90 -2.94 11.05
C ALA A 103 -4.33 -3.08 10.48
N TYR A 104 -5.36 -3.14 11.34
CA TYR A 104 -6.76 -3.19 10.91
C TYR A 104 -7.10 -2.03 9.97
N THR A 105 -6.80 -0.81 10.40
CA THR A 105 -7.12 0.41 9.65
C THR A 105 -6.41 0.43 8.29
N SER A 106 -5.17 -0.07 8.24
CA SER A 106 -4.40 -0.17 6.99
C SER A 106 -5.03 -1.13 5.98
N VAL A 107 -5.54 -2.28 6.43
CA VAL A 107 -6.25 -3.26 5.58
C VAL A 107 -7.55 -2.66 5.07
N LEU A 108 -8.34 -2.04 5.95
CA LEU A 108 -9.60 -1.40 5.56
C LEU A 108 -9.38 -0.31 4.50
N ASN A 109 -8.37 0.53 4.69
CA ASN A 109 -8.03 1.58 3.72
C ASN A 109 -7.60 0.99 2.37
N ALA A 110 -6.78 -0.06 2.37
CA ALA A 110 -6.36 -0.75 1.15
C ALA A 110 -7.56 -1.34 0.40
N LEU A 111 -8.48 -2.02 1.09
CA LEU A 111 -9.69 -2.58 0.49
C LEU A 111 -10.61 -1.49 -0.08
N ASN A 112 -10.83 -0.40 0.66
CA ASN A 112 -11.65 0.71 0.18
C ASN A 112 -11.04 1.43 -1.04
N SER A 113 -9.70 1.44 -1.15
CA SER A 113 -9.00 1.98 -2.31
C SER A 113 -9.04 1.07 -3.55
N GLY A 114 -9.37 -0.22 -3.37
CA GLY A 114 -9.39 -1.26 -4.40
C GLY A 114 -10.47 -1.09 -5.48
N GLY A 115 -11.35 -0.09 -5.35
CA GLY A 115 -12.35 0.28 -6.36
C GLY A 115 -11.81 1.11 -7.54
N THR A 116 -10.50 1.41 -7.60
CA THR A 116 -9.89 2.12 -8.74
C THR A 116 -8.65 1.39 -9.26
N THR A 117 -8.82 0.66 -10.35
CA THR A 117 -7.80 -0.10 -11.09
C THR A 117 -6.61 0.76 -11.55
N ASN A 118 -5.37 0.31 -11.30
CA ASN A 118 -4.51 -0.22 -12.36
C ASN A 118 -3.31 -1.04 -11.81
N PRO A 119 -2.92 -2.18 -12.43
CA PRO A 119 -1.82 -3.04 -11.99
C PRO A 119 -0.46 -2.62 -12.60
N PRO A 120 0.69 -2.88 -11.96
CA PRO A 120 1.97 -2.95 -12.63
C PRO A 120 2.36 -4.41 -12.93
N THR A 121 2.35 -4.77 -14.21
CA THR A 121 2.99 -5.97 -14.76
C THR A 121 4.14 -5.52 -15.67
N THR A 122 5.39 -5.45 -15.16
CA THR A 122 6.67 -5.77 -15.84
C THR A 122 7.89 -5.27 -15.05
N PRO A 123 9.08 -5.92 -15.17
CA PRO A 123 10.37 -5.44 -14.61
C PRO A 123 10.75 -4.03 -15.09
N PRO A 124 11.59 -3.26 -14.36
CA PRO A 124 11.90 -1.89 -14.74
C PRO A 124 12.78 -1.86 -16.00
N THR A 125 12.15 -1.62 -17.14
CA THR A 125 12.75 -0.84 -18.23
C THR A 125 12.78 0.62 -17.79
N SER A 126 13.91 1.28 -18.00
CA SER A 126 14.17 2.70 -17.76
C SER A 126 12.94 3.60 -18.02
N GLY A 127 12.31 4.13 -16.95
CA GLY A 127 11.17 5.05 -17.10
C GLY A 127 10.18 5.19 -15.93
N THR A 128 10.30 4.42 -14.84
CA THR A 128 9.37 4.51 -13.69
C THR A 128 10.08 4.89 -12.40
N CYS A 129 9.47 5.80 -11.63
CA CYS A 129 9.92 6.17 -10.29
C CYS A 129 8.97 5.60 -9.23
N THR A 130 9.43 5.51 -7.98
CA THR A 130 8.61 5.14 -6.84
C THR A 130 8.51 6.32 -5.89
N ALA A 131 7.31 6.72 -5.48
CA ALA A 131 7.08 7.78 -4.51
C ALA A 131 6.49 7.20 -3.21
N ALA A 132 7.10 7.55 -2.07
CA ALA A 132 6.71 7.05 -0.75
C ALA A 132 6.38 8.22 0.18
N ILE A 133 5.22 8.12 0.86
CA ILE A 133 4.75 9.14 1.81
C ILE A 133 5.38 8.89 3.18
N THR A 134 5.92 9.96 3.77
CA THR A 134 6.31 10.04 5.18
C THR A 134 5.39 11.06 5.88
N PRO A 135 4.60 10.64 6.87
CA PRO A 135 3.79 11.56 7.67
C PRO A 135 4.67 12.59 8.38
N GLY A 136 4.28 13.86 8.31
CA GLY A 136 4.93 14.95 9.03
C GLY A 136 4.13 15.36 10.27
N THR A 137 4.48 16.53 10.80
CA THR A 137 3.78 17.14 11.94
C THR A 137 2.30 17.33 11.67
N VAL A 138 1.47 17.02 12.66
CA VAL A 138 0.01 17.19 12.63
C VAL A 138 -0.37 18.23 13.66
N TRP A 139 -1.21 19.18 13.25
CA TRP A 139 -1.84 20.19 14.11
C TRP A 139 -3.36 19.99 14.14
N GLY A 140 -4.06 20.80 14.94
CA GLY A 140 -5.51 20.70 15.08
C GLY A 140 -6.29 20.96 13.78
N ASP A 141 -5.71 21.72 12.85
CA ASP A 141 -6.36 22.16 11.61
C ASP A 141 -5.70 21.62 10.32
N ARG A 142 -4.47 21.08 10.40
CA ARG A 142 -3.66 20.73 9.22
C ARG A 142 -2.60 19.68 9.54
N TYR A 143 -1.94 19.16 8.51
CA TYR A 143 -0.76 18.31 8.64
C TYR A 143 0.22 18.49 7.49
N ASN A 144 1.49 18.23 7.77
CA ASN A 144 2.54 18.16 6.77
C ASN A 144 2.70 16.73 6.25
N THR A 145 3.04 16.63 4.96
CA THR A 145 3.41 15.38 4.31
C THR A 145 4.72 15.57 3.57
N SER A 146 5.64 14.63 3.75
CA SER A 146 6.85 14.53 2.93
C SER A 146 6.71 13.34 1.99
N VAL A 147 7.21 13.47 0.76
CA VAL A 147 7.19 12.41 -0.24
C VAL A 147 8.60 12.25 -0.80
N THR A 148 9.17 11.06 -0.64
CA THR A 148 10.48 10.72 -1.19
C THR A 148 10.28 9.92 -2.47
N VAL A 149 10.92 10.39 -3.55
CA VAL A 149 10.95 9.75 -4.86
C VAL A 149 12.26 8.99 -5.03
N THR A 150 12.18 7.78 -5.57
CA THR A 150 13.33 6.91 -5.83
C THR A 150 13.23 6.35 -7.25
N GLY A 151 14.36 5.94 -7.82
CA GLY A 151 14.42 5.39 -9.19
C GLY A 151 14.52 6.43 -10.30
N ALA A 152 14.40 7.74 -10.02
CA ALA A 152 14.64 8.80 -11.00
C ALA A 152 15.05 10.13 -10.32
N SER A 153 15.81 10.96 -11.03
CA SER A 153 16.17 12.35 -10.64
C SER A 153 15.26 13.40 -11.29
N ALA A 154 14.75 13.11 -12.49
CA ALA A 154 13.62 13.79 -13.11
C ALA A 154 12.36 12.94 -12.89
N TRP A 155 11.30 13.51 -12.34
CA TRP A 155 10.11 12.75 -11.98
C TRP A 155 8.85 13.61 -11.97
N THR A 156 7.71 12.94 -12.12
CA THR A 156 6.37 13.51 -11.94
C THR A 156 5.57 12.56 -11.05
N ALA A 157 5.10 13.06 -9.90
CA ALA A 157 4.31 12.30 -8.93
C ALA A 157 2.90 12.89 -8.81
N VAL A 158 1.87 12.07 -8.93
CA VAL A 158 0.48 12.50 -8.74
C VAL A 158 0.05 12.13 -7.32
N VAL A 159 -0.44 13.11 -6.56
CA VAL A 159 -0.92 12.97 -5.19
C VAL A 159 -2.39 13.35 -5.15
N VAL A 160 -3.21 12.56 -4.46
CA VAL A 160 -4.64 12.84 -4.26
C VAL A 160 -4.90 13.06 -2.78
N ILE A 161 -5.61 14.13 -2.46
CA ILE A 161 -6.18 14.38 -1.13
C ILE A 161 -7.70 14.14 -1.17
N THR A 162 -8.32 14.01 0.00
CA THR A 162 -9.75 13.73 0.09
C THR A 162 -10.53 14.99 0.40
N ALA A 163 -11.50 15.38 -0.42
CA ALA A 163 -12.41 16.46 -0.10
C ALA A 163 -13.06 16.24 1.29
N PRO A 164 -13.31 17.28 2.09
CA PRO A 164 -13.12 18.72 1.82
C PRO A 164 -11.68 19.26 2.03
N GLN A 165 -10.68 18.40 2.24
CA GLN A 165 -9.30 18.84 2.44
C GLN A 165 -8.81 19.71 1.28
N THR A 166 -7.89 20.63 1.57
CA THR A 166 -7.17 21.42 0.55
C THR A 166 -5.68 21.41 0.85
N ILE A 167 -4.84 21.58 -0.17
CA ILE A 167 -3.41 21.79 0.04
C ILE A 167 -3.15 23.30 0.07
N SER A 168 -2.56 23.78 1.16
CA SER A 168 -2.29 25.22 1.36
C SER A 168 -0.91 25.64 0.88
N THR A 169 0.06 24.74 0.94
CA THR A 169 1.47 25.04 0.67
C THR A 169 2.17 23.78 0.17
N THR A 170 3.17 23.99 -0.69
CA THR A 170 4.03 22.94 -1.27
C THR A 170 5.47 23.42 -1.30
N TRP A 171 6.44 22.51 -1.22
CA TRP A 171 7.86 22.83 -1.35
C TRP A 171 8.63 21.74 -2.07
N SER A 172 9.82 22.10 -2.58
CA SER A 172 10.77 21.21 -3.28
C SER A 172 10.18 20.45 -4.48
N GLY A 173 9.32 21.14 -5.25
CA GLY A 173 8.77 20.67 -6.51
C GLY A 173 7.89 21.73 -7.18
N SER A 174 7.43 21.44 -8.39
CA SER A 174 6.54 22.30 -9.18
C SER A 174 5.15 21.67 -9.27
N PRO A 175 4.16 22.13 -8.47
CA PRO A 175 2.81 21.57 -8.47
C PRO A 175 1.95 22.14 -9.60
N THR A 176 1.05 21.30 -10.12
CA THR A 176 -0.15 21.70 -10.87
C THR A 176 -1.36 20.98 -10.29
N TRP A 177 -2.56 21.47 -10.60
CA TRP A 177 -3.81 21.00 -10.01
C TRP A 177 -4.80 20.62 -11.09
N ASP A 178 -5.64 19.63 -10.80
CA ASP A 178 -6.85 19.38 -11.57
C ASP A 178 -7.94 20.42 -11.26
N THR A 179 -9.04 20.35 -11.99
CA THR A 179 -10.18 21.27 -11.80
C THR A 179 -10.88 21.10 -10.45
N SER A 180 -10.75 19.94 -9.78
CA SER A 180 -11.33 19.72 -8.45
C SER A 180 -10.49 20.32 -7.31
N GLY A 181 -9.20 20.58 -7.55
CA GLY A 181 -8.24 21.02 -6.54
C GLY A 181 -7.81 19.92 -5.56
N THR A 182 -8.25 18.66 -5.76
CA THR A 182 -7.91 17.53 -4.90
C THR A 182 -6.83 16.62 -5.49
N VAL A 183 -6.49 16.80 -6.76
CA VAL A 183 -5.42 16.07 -7.43
C VAL A 183 -4.26 17.03 -7.71
N MET A 184 -3.14 16.79 -7.04
CA MET A 184 -1.88 17.49 -7.26
C MET A 184 -0.98 16.69 -8.18
N THR A 185 -0.47 17.29 -9.25
CA THR A 185 0.66 16.74 -10.00
C THR A 185 1.93 17.50 -9.63
N MET A 186 2.86 16.83 -8.96
CA MET A 186 4.13 17.40 -8.54
C MET A 186 5.25 16.99 -9.49
N LYS A 187 5.99 17.96 -10.06
CA LYS A 187 7.15 17.70 -10.90
C LYS A 187 8.46 18.06 -10.19
N SER A 188 9.51 17.29 -10.45
CA SER A 188 10.88 17.60 -10.01
C SER A 188 11.32 18.97 -10.53
N ASN A 189 11.89 19.81 -9.67
CA ASN A 189 12.35 21.16 -9.99
C ASN A 189 13.86 21.37 -9.76
N GLY A 190 14.62 20.27 -9.62
CA GLY A 190 16.06 20.30 -9.30
C GLY A 190 16.38 20.40 -7.81
N SER A 191 15.39 20.53 -6.91
CA SER A 191 15.59 20.57 -5.45
C SER A 191 15.75 19.18 -4.80
N GLY A 192 16.20 18.18 -5.57
CA GLY A 192 16.35 16.79 -5.13
C GLY A 192 15.08 15.96 -5.29
N ASN A 193 15.07 14.79 -4.64
CA ASN A 193 14.02 13.77 -4.81
C ASN A 193 13.08 13.68 -3.60
N THR A 194 12.92 14.76 -2.84
CA THR A 194 11.96 14.80 -1.74
C THR A 194 11.21 16.12 -1.80
N PHE A 195 9.89 16.03 -1.88
CA PHE A 195 8.99 17.18 -1.85
C PHE A 195 8.06 17.08 -0.66
N GLY A 196 7.39 18.17 -0.33
CA GLY A 196 6.34 18.10 0.68
C GLY A 196 5.26 19.14 0.48
N PHE A 197 4.20 18.97 1.26
CA PHE A 197 3.03 19.82 1.22
C PHE A 197 2.29 19.82 2.56
N THR A 198 1.53 20.89 2.80
CA THR A 198 0.63 20.99 3.94
C THR A 198 -0.80 20.81 3.47
N THR A 199 -1.53 19.91 4.12
CA THR A 199 -2.95 19.67 3.86
C THR A 199 -3.79 20.18 5.02
N MET A 200 -4.74 21.05 4.71
CA MET A 200 -5.77 21.52 5.64
C MET A 200 -6.87 20.47 5.77
N PHE A 201 -7.35 20.22 6.99
CA PHE A 201 -8.39 19.23 7.24
C PHE A 201 -9.75 19.65 6.68
N ASN A 202 -10.12 20.92 6.83
CA ASN A 202 -11.41 21.48 6.41
C ASN A 202 -12.64 20.63 6.80
N GLY A 203 -12.61 20.01 7.98
CA GLY A 203 -13.67 19.12 8.46
C GLY A 203 -13.41 17.63 8.25
N ASN A 204 -12.30 17.25 7.62
CA ASN A 204 -11.86 15.86 7.49
C ASN A 204 -10.41 15.68 8.00
N SER A 205 -10.29 15.34 9.28
CA SER A 205 -9.01 15.11 9.96
C SER A 205 -8.50 13.68 9.90
N SER A 206 -9.31 12.74 9.41
CA SER A 206 -8.98 11.31 9.33
C SER A 206 -8.35 10.91 7.99
N ALA A 207 -8.70 11.60 6.89
CA ALA A 207 -8.16 11.29 5.57
C ALA A 207 -6.68 11.70 5.43
N ARG A 208 -5.94 10.93 4.63
CA ARG A 208 -4.51 11.11 4.36
C ARG A 208 -4.25 11.06 2.84
N PRO A 209 -3.22 11.77 2.34
CA PRO A 209 -2.94 11.84 0.92
C PRO A 209 -2.51 10.49 0.39
N GLN A 210 -2.77 10.24 -0.89
CA GLN A 210 -2.43 9.01 -1.59
C GLN A 210 -1.56 9.32 -2.80
N ILE A 211 -0.53 8.53 -3.03
CA ILE A 211 0.22 8.57 -4.29
C ILE A 211 -0.60 7.82 -5.35
N ARG A 212 -1.00 8.52 -6.41
CA ARG A 212 -1.72 7.96 -7.56
C ARG A 212 -0.78 7.34 -8.58
N SER A 213 0.35 8.00 -8.85
CA SER A 213 1.35 7.54 -9.82
C SER A 213 2.68 8.25 -9.61
N CYS A 214 3.75 7.67 -10.16
CA CYS A 214 5.07 8.28 -10.28
C CYS A 214 5.68 7.87 -11.62
N THR A 215 6.06 8.85 -12.43
CA THR A 215 6.67 8.65 -13.75
C THR A 215 8.05 9.29 -13.78
N ALA A 216 9.08 8.59 -14.26
CA ALA A 216 10.38 9.20 -14.48
C ALA A 216 10.30 10.14 -15.69
N GLY A 217 10.98 11.28 -15.61
CA GLY A 217 11.02 12.32 -16.64
C GLY A 217 12.18 12.19 -17.60
#